data_AF-A0AAV5QI59-F1
#
_entry.id   AF-A0AAV5QI59-F1
#
_cell.length_a   1.000
_cell.length_b   1.000
_cell.length_c   1.000
_cell.angle_alpha   90.00
_cell.angle_beta   90.00
_cell.angle_gamma   90.00
#
_symmetry.space_group_name_H-M   'P 1'
#
loop_
_entity.id
_entity.type
_entity.pdbx_description
1 polymer ?
#
loop_
_entity_poly.entity_id
_entity_poly.type
_entity_poly.pdbx_seq_one_letter_code
_entity_poly.pdbx_strand_id
1 'polypeptide(L)'
;MIHPNLWIPVLPVVIPQIIITVLVFTFVHIWFYPPQAFVATFFNGPTGLITSWFAILQQSGIISRMIIEKTILPGPLKKIFDSVLRQNAPQRFISKVVAKEIEEKKEKEKLATRPVGEVLKSQLMVFSDEVIYYISNPYYWIKFFLIIFFNLFPFFGPYILIFLRSPGKARNLHERYYAIQEFNKEDIKTFFNANRAFYTSFGVVALNLELIPVVGMFFTYTNIVGASLWAAQLEKDRETKIKLNQLK
;
A
#
# COMPACT_ATOMS: atom_id res chain seq x y z
N MET A 1 -9.99 27.38 -1.49
CA MET A 1 -9.86 27.10 -2.94
C MET A 1 -9.91 25.58 -3.13
N ILE A 2 -11.09 25.05 -3.41
CA ILE A 2 -11.33 23.61 -3.59
C ILE A 2 -11.25 23.36 -5.09
N HIS A 3 -10.18 22.75 -5.59
CA HIS A 3 -10.11 22.37 -7.00
C HIS A 3 -11.06 21.18 -7.25
N PRO A 4 -12.10 21.32 -8.09
CA PRO A 4 -13.07 20.25 -8.38
C PRO A 4 -12.45 19.00 -9.05
N ASN A 5 -11.17 19.05 -9.39
CA ASN A 5 -10.48 18.08 -10.23
C ASN A 5 -9.87 16.88 -9.46
N LEU A 6 -10.02 16.81 -8.14
CA LEU A 6 -9.42 15.75 -7.31
C LEU A 6 -10.37 14.59 -6.96
N TRP A 7 -11.69 14.76 -7.11
CA TRP A 7 -12.68 13.70 -6.82
C TRP A 7 -13.03 12.84 -8.05
N ILE A 8 -12.86 13.42 -9.24
CA ILE A 8 -13.02 12.75 -10.54
C ILE A 8 -12.12 11.49 -10.66
N PRO A 9 -10.87 11.46 -10.15
CA PRO A 9 -10.05 10.25 -10.13
C PRO A 9 -10.43 9.19 -9.09
N VAL A 10 -11.23 9.53 -8.07
CA VAL A 10 -11.60 8.61 -6.97
C VAL A 10 -12.81 7.76 -7.35
N LEU A 11 -13.81 8.36 -8.00
CA LEU A 11 -15.02 7.70 -8.52
C LEU A 11 -14.78 6.41 -9.32
N PRO A 12 -13.84 6.34 -10.28
CA PRO A 12 -13.59 5.12 -11.05
C PRO A 12 -12.96 3.97 -10.23
N VAL A 13 -12.53 4.21 -8.99
CA VAL A 13 -12.01 3.15 -8.10
C VAL A 13 -13.09 2.68 -7.11
N VAL A 14 -13.99 3.56 -6.69
CA VAL A 14 -15.09 3.23 -5.75
C VAL A 14 -16.05 2.21 -6.34
N ILE A 15 -16.39 2.32 -7.63
CA ILE A 15 -17.31 1.37 -8.29
C ILE A 15 -16.71 -0.04 -8.34
N PRO A 16 -15.49 -0.26 -8.89
CA PRO A 16 -14.81 -1.55 -8.81
C PRO A 16 -14.65 -2.07 -7.39
N GLN A 17 -14.41 -1.18 -6.42
CA GLN A 17 -14.29 -1.55 -5.02
C GLN A 17 -15.58 -2.17 -4.49
N ILE A 18 -16.73 -1.55 -4.73
CA ILE A 18 -18.03 -2.08 -4.30
C ILE A 18 -18.27 -3.44 -4.96
N ILE A 19 -18.02 -3.56 -6.27
CA ILE A 19 -18.19 -4.82 -7.01
C ILE A 19 -17.30 -5.92 -6.42
N ILE A 20 -16.00 -5.66 -6.25
CA ILE A 20 -15.06 -6.62 -5.64
C ILE A 20 -15.47 -6.98 -4.22
N THR A 21 -15.97 -6.01 -3.45
CA THR A 21 -16.44 -6.25 -2.07
C THR A 21 -17.64 -7.19 -2.04
N VAL A 22 -18.62 -6.97 -2.91
CA VAL A 22 -19.81 -7.84 -3.02
C VAL A 22 -19.43 -9.24 -3.53
N LEU A 23 -18.54 -9.33 -4.53
CA LEU A 23 -18.09 -10.61 -5.06
C LEU A 23 -17.31 -11.43 -4.03
N VAL A 24 -16.34 -10.81 -3.37
CA VAL A 24 -15.55 -11.45 -2.31
C VAL A 24 -16.43 -11.82 -1.14
N PHE A 25 -17.34 -10.93 -0.70
CA PHE A 25 -18.28 -11.25 0.37
C PHE A 25 -19.13 -12.46 0.02
N THR A 26 -19.74 -12.49 -1.17
CA THR A 26 -20.56 -13.63 -1.62
C THR A 26 -19.75 -14.93 -1.61
N PHE A 27 -18.54 -14.91 -2.15
CA PHE A 27 -17.66 -16.07 -2.18
C PHE A 27 -17.27 -16.54 -0.76
N VAL A 28 -16.76 -15.63 0.07
CA VAL A 28 -16.35 -15.96 1.45
C VAL A 28 -17.55 -16.42 2.26
N HIS A 29 -18.72 -15.82 2.06
CA HIS A 29 -19.93 -16.20 2.75
C HIS A 29 -20.36 -17.64 2.39
N ILE A 30 -20.41 -18.00 1.10
CA ILE A 30 -20.81 -19.36 0.68
C ILE A 30 -19.87 -20.42 1.25
N TRP A 31 -18.56 -20.19 1.20
CA TRP A 31 -17.57 -21.22 1.54
C TRP A 31 -17.15 -21.25 3.02
N PHE A 32 -17.09 -20.10 3.68
CA PHE A 32 -16.54 -19.97 5.03
C PHE A 32 -17.60 -19.67 6.10
N TYR A 33 -18.78 -19.13 5.76
CA TYR A 33 -19.84 -18.89 6.75
C TYR A 33 -20.35 -20.18 7.39
N PRO A 34 -20.72 -21.25 6.65
CA PRO A 34 -21.26 -22.45 7.29
C PRO A 34 -20.32 -23.06 8.34
N PRO A 35 -19.03 -23.35 8.04
CA PRO A 35 -18.14 -23.93 9.05
C PRO A 35 -17.84 -22.95 10.19
N GLN A 36 -17.68 -21.65 9.92
CA GLN A 36 -17.41 -20.65 10.95
C GLN A 36 -18.61 -20.44 11.87
N ALA A 37 -19.82 -20.38 11.32
CA ALA A 37 -21.06 -20.23 12.07
C ALA A 37 -21.33 -21.46 12.93
N PHE A 38 -21.03 -22.66 12.43
CA PHE A 38 -21.09 -23.89 13.23
C PHE A 38 -20.17 -23.81 14.45
N VAL A 39 -18.88 -23.50 14.26
CA VAL A 39 -17.92 -23.37 15.37
C VAL A 39 -18.33 -22.24 16.33
N ALA A 40 -18.71 -21.08 15.82
CA ALA A 40 -19.12 -19.95 16.63
C ALA A 40 -20.37 -20.27 17.47
N THR A 41 -21.32 -21.01 16.90
CA THR A 41 -22.54 -21.43 17.60
C THR A 41 -22.25 -22.50 18.64
N PHE A 42 -21.30 -23.39 18.38
CA PHE A 42 -20.86 -24.40 19.34
C PHE A 42 -20.29 -23.78 20.62
N PHE A 43 -19.48 -22.72 20.50
CA PHE A 43 -18.85 -22.07 21.66
C PHE A 43 -19.69 -20.94 22.29
N ASN A 44 -20.42 -20.15 21.49
CA ASN A 44 -21.12 -18.95 21.94
C ASN A 44 -22.66 -19.10 21.94
N GLY A 45 -23.18 -20.28 21.58
CA GLY A 45 -24.62 -20.50 21.42
C GLY A 45 -25.20 -19.76 20.21
N PRO A 46 -26.52 -19.49 20.18
CA PRO A 46 -27.19 -18.89 19.01
C PRO A 46 -26.63 -17.53 18.56
N THR A 47 -26.00 -16.76 19.46
CA THR A 47 -25.31 -15.49 19.14
C THR A 47 -24.09 -15.72 18.23
N GLY A 48 -23.58 -16.95 18.17
CA GLY A 48 -22.54 -17.40 17.25
C GLY A 48 -22.87 -17.14 15.77
N LEU A 49 -24.14 -17.24 15.38
CA LEU A 49 -24.59 -16.97 14.01
C LEU A 49 -24.43 -15.48 13.64
N ILE A 50 -24.78 -14.60 14.58
CA ILE A 50 -24.71 -13.15 14.37
C ILE A 50 -23.26 -12.69 14.37
N THR A 51 -22.46 -13.18 15.33
CA THR A 51 -21.04 -12.82 15.45
C THR A 51 -20.22 -13.32 14.28
N SER A 52 -20.48 -14.54 13.77
CA SER A 52 -19.81 -15.06 12.57
C SER A 52 -20.19 -14.29 11.30
N TRP A 53 -21.44 -13.82 11.18
CA TRP A 53 -21.89 -12.98 10.07
C TRP A 53 -21.11 -11.66 10.03
N PHE A 54 -21.03 -10.94 11.16
CA PHE A 54 -20.24 -9.71 11.26
C PHE A 54 -18.75 -9.95 11.01
N ALA A 55 -18.21 -11.06 11.51
CA ALA A 55 -16.82 -11.43 11.26
C ALA A 55 -16.54 -11.64 9.76
N ILE A 56 -17.44 -12.29 9.03
CA ILE A 56 -17.28 -12.46 7.57
C ILE A 56 -17.38 -11.15 6.82
N LEU A 57 -18.30 -10.25 7.19
CA LEU A 57 -18.36 -8.90 6.61
C LEU A 57 -17.02 -8.15 6.80
N GLN A 58 -16.42 -8.25 7.98
CA GLN A 58 -15.13 -7.63 8.27
C GLN A 58 -14.00 -8.28 7.45
N GLN A 59 -13.94 -9.61 7.43
CA GLN A 59 -12.90 -10.37 6.70
C GLN A 59 -12.99 -10.14 5.19
N SER A 60 -14.20 -10.15 4.61
CA SER A 60 -14.39 -9.85 3.20
C SER A 60 -13.93 -8.44 2.85
N GLY A 61 -14.23 -7.45 3.70
CA GLY A 61 -13.74 -6.08 3.52
C GLY A 61 -12.20 -5.99 3.50
N ILE A 62 -11.53 -6.71 4.39
CA ILE A 62 -10.06 -6.79 4.43
C ILE A 62 -9.51 -7.43 3.14
N ILE A 63 -10.08 -8.56 2.72
CA ILE A 63 -9.64 -9.28 1.52
C ILE A 63 -9.85 -8.42 0.27
N SER A 64 -11.01 -7.80 0.11
CA SER A 64 -11.31 -6.91 -1.02
C SER A 64 -10.35 -5.73 -1.06
N ARG A 65 -10.06 -5.13 0.09
CA ARG A 65 -9.06 -4.06 0.19
C ARG A 65 -7.69 -4.53 -0.28
N MET A 66 -7.23 -5.71 0.15
CA MET A 66 -5.95 -6.27 -0.29
C MET A 66 -5.89 -6.47 -1.81
N ILE A 67 -6.98 -6.95 -2.41
CA ILE A 67 -7.08 -7.13 -3.87
C ILE A 67 -6.97 -5.77 -4.57
N ILE A 68 -7.73 -4.78 -4.12
CA ILE A 68 -7.79 -3.45 -4.74
C ILE A 68 -6.45 -2.72 -4.59
N GLU A 69 -5.82 -2.77 -3.41
CA GLU A 69 -4.52 -2.16 -3.13
C GLU A 69 -3.40 -2.72 -4.02
N LYS A 70 -3.45 -4.02 -4.34
CA LYS A 70 -2.45 -4.65 -5.20
C LYS A 70 -2.72 -4.51 -6.69
N THR A 71 -3.98 -4.44 -7.11
CA THR A 71 -4.34 -4.54 -8.53
C THR A 71 -4.76 -3.20 -9.13
N ILE A 72 -5.71 -2.50 -8.50
CA ILE A 72 -6.37 -1.33 -9.09
C ILE A 72 -5.71 -0.03 -8.63
N LEU A 73 -5.44 0.11 -7.34
CA LEU A 73 -4.92 1.35 -6.73
C LEU A 73 -3.52 1.80 -7.20
N PRO A 74 -2.56 0.92 -7.56
CA PRO A 74 -1.21 1.38 -7.92
C PRO A 74 -1.20 2.37 -9.09
N GLY A 75 -2.08 2.18 -10.08
CA GLY A 75 -2.18 3.06 -11.24
C GLY A 75 -2.62 4.49 -10.87
N PRO A 76 -3.81 4.70 -10.28
CA PRO A 76 -4.29 6.00 -9.84
C PRO A 76 -3.37 6.69 -8.83
N LEU A 77 -2.87 5.97 -7.81
CA LEU A 77 -2.00 6.55 -6.79
C LEU A 77 -0.70 7.09 -7.39
N LYS A 78 -0.11 6.35 -8.34
CA LYS A 78 1.08 6.77 -9.08
C LYS A 78 0.84 8.03 -9.92
N LYS A 79 -0.30 8.11 -10.62
CA LYS A 79 -0.66 9.31 -11.40
C LYS A 79 -0.79 10.55 -10.51
N ILE A 80 -1.38 10.40 -9.32
CA ILE A 80 -1.50 11.47 -8.34
C ILE A 80 -0.11 11.87 -7.83
N PHE A 81 0.74 10.88 -7.48
CA PHE A 81 2.11 11.12 -7.04
C PHE A 81 2.90 11.95 -8.07
N ASP A 82 2.87 11.53 -9.35
CA ASP A 82 3.56 12.22 -10.43
C ASP A 82 2.98 13.62 -10.71
N SER A 83 1.66 13.79 -10.60
CA SER A 83 1.00 15.09 -10.76
C SER A 83 1.43 16.09 -9.70
N VAL A 84 1.51 15.67 -8.44
CA VAL A 84 1.96 16.52 -7.33
C VAL A 84 3.44 16.88 -7.48
N LEU A 85 4.28 15.92 -7.89
CA LEU A 85 5.69 16.19 -8.18
C LEU A 85 5.87 17.21 -9.31
N ARG A 86 5.08 17.13 -10.39
CA ARG A 86 5.16 18.12 -11.49
C ARG A 86 4.83 19.54 -11.06
N GLN A 87 3.95 19.69 -10.07
CA GLN A 87 3.55 21.00 -9.57
C GLN A 87 4.51 21.56 -8.52
N ASN A 88 5.13 20.70 -7.72
CA ASN A 88 5.85 21.12 -6.52
C ASN A 88 7.36 20.86 -6.57
N ALA A 89 7.87 19.97 -7.40
CA ALA A 89 9.28 19.61 -7.43
C ALA A 89 10.10 20.56 -8.34
N PRO A 90 11.43 20.66 -8.13
CA PRO A 90 12.30 21.44 -9.01
C PRO A 90 12.28 20.97 -10.47
N GLN A 91 12.47 21.90 -11.41
CA GLN A 91 12.45 21.62 -12.86
C GLN A 91 13.42 20.50 -13.28
N ARG A 92 14.61 20.44 -12.65
CA ARG A 92 15.62 19.40 -12.89
C ARG A 92 15.13 18.00 -12.51
N PHE A 93 14.23 17.90 -11.54
CA PHE A 93 13.66 16.63 -11.12
C PHE A 93 12.47 16.23 -12.01
N ILE A 94 11.69 17.20 -12.50
CA ILE A 94 10.55 16.94 -13.39
C ILE A 94 10.97 16.18 -14.66
N SER A 95 12.14 16.49 -15.23
CA SER A 95 12.65 15.75 -16.39
C SER A 95 12.87 14.26 -16.09
N LYS A 96 13.35 13.91 -14.88
CA LYS A 96 13.47 12.51 -14.44
C LYS A 96 12.10 11.83 -14.31
N VAL A 97 11.10 12.53 -13.77
CA VAL A 97 9.73 12.02 -13.67
C VAL A 97 9.17 11.67 -15.06
N VAL A 98 9.35 12.56 -16.03
CA VAL A 98 8.89 12.36 -17.41
C VAL A 98 9.64 11.21 -18.08
N ALA A 99 10.98 11.14 -17.92
CA ALA A 99 11.79 10.05 -18.45
C ALA A 99 11.33 8.69 -17.91
N LYS A 100 11.08 8.58 -16.60
CA LYS A 100 10.61 7.34 -15.97
C LYS A 100 9.22 6.93 -16.46
N GLU A 101 8.31 7.89 -16.66
CA GLU A 101 6.99 7.59 -17.22
C GLU A 101 7.07 7.02 -18.64
N ILE A 102 7.97 7.57 -19.48
CA ILE A 102 8.18 7.09 -20.86
C ILE A 102 8.77 5.68 -20.85
N GLU A 103 9.77 5.43 -20.00
CA GLU A 103 10.40 4.10 -19.84
C GLU A 103 9.35 3.04 -19.49
N GLU A 104 8.50 3.32 -18.50
CA GLU A 104 7.47 2.38 -18.04
C GLU A 104 6.35 2.18 -19.07
N LYS A 105 6.03 3.20 -19.88
CA LYS A 105 5.09 3.03 -21.01
C LYS A 105 5.65 2.06 -22.05
N LYS A 106 6.93 2.22 -22.41
CA LYS A 106 7.61 1.30 -23.34
C LYS A 106 7.70 -0.12 -22.78
N GLU A 107 7.95 -0.27 -21.48
CA GLU A 107 7.98 -1.57 -20.83
C GLU A 107 6.60 -2.25 -20.85
N LYS A 108 5.52 -1.50 -20.57
CA LYS A 108 4.15 -2.02 -20.66
C LYS A 108 3.77 -2.45 -22.07
N GLU A 109 4.18 -1.69 -23.08
CA GLU A 109 3.94 -2.02 -24.49
C GLU A 109 4.66 -3.32 -24.88
N LYS A 110 5.95 -3.46 -24.49
CA LYS A 110 6.69 -4.71 -24.66
C LYS A 110 6.04 -5.87 -23.93
N LEU A 111 5.52 -5.65 -22.72
CA LEU A 111 4.83 -6.69 -21.96
C LEU A 111 3.52 -7.13 -22.63
N ALA A 112 2.77 -6.20 -23.22
CA ALA A 112 1.54 -6.48 -23.95
C ALA A 112 1.76 -7.35 -25.19
N THR A 113 2.96 -7.29 -25.79
CA THR A 113 3.33 -8.16 -26.92
C THR A 113 3.73 -9.58 -26.53
N ARG A 114 3.92 -9.88 -25.24
CA ARG A 114 4.32 -11.23 -24.79
C ARG A 114 3.12 -12.17 -24.69
N PRO A 115 3.30 -13.47 -24.97
CA PRO A 115 2.25 -14.47 -24.76
C PRO A 115 1.79 -14.48 -23.30
N VAL A 116 0.46 -14.51 -23.08
CA VAL A 116 -0.14 -14.51 -21.74
C VAL A 116 0.39 -15.66 -20.87
N GLY A 117 0.63 -16.83 -21.47
CA GLY A 117 1.17 -18.00 -20.76
C GLY A 117 2.59 -17.78 -20.20
N GLU A 118 3.47 -17.08 -20.93
CA GLU A 118 4.82 -16.77 -20.46
C GLU A 118 4.80 -15.72 -19.34
N VAL A 119 3.97 -14.70 -19.49
CA VAL A 119 3.76 -13.67 -18.46
C VAL A 119 3.23 -14.32 -17.19
N LEU A 120 2.20 -15.16 -17.29
CA LEU A 120 1.63 -15.88 -16.15
C LEU A 120 2.67 -16.80 -15.49
N LYS A 121 3.41 -17.58 -16.27
CA LYS A 121 4.46 -18.46 -15.73
C LYS A 121 5.53 -17.66 -14.97
N SER A 122 5.96 -16.52 -15.52
CA SER A 122 6.95 -15.66 -14.85
C SER A 122 6.42 -15.08 -13.54
N GLN A 123 5.16 -14.65 -13.51
CA GLN A 123 4.53 -14.13 -12.31
C GLN A 123 4.32 -15.22 -11.26
N LEU A 124 3.93 -16.43 -11.67
CA LEU A 124 3.76 -17.58 -10.77
C LEU A 124 5.10 -18.01 -10.15
N MET A 125 6.19 -18.03 -10.91
CA MET A 125 7.53 -18.34 -10.38
C MET A 125 7.99 -17.32 -9.33
N VAL A 126 7.86 -16.02 -9.64
CA VAL A 126 8.22 -14.97 -8.68
C VAL A 126 7.36 -15.07 -7.42
N PHE A 127 6.06 -15.31 -7.56
CA PHE A 127 5.16 -15.51 -6.43
C PHE A 127 5.55 -16.74 -5.60
N SER A 128 5.84 -17.89 -6.23
CA SER A 128 6.25 -19.09 -5.50
C SER A 128 7.56 -18.89 -4.74
N ASP A 129 8.53 -18.22 -5.35
CA ASP A 129 9.83 -17.93 -4.72
C ASP A 129 9.67 -16.99 -3.53
N GLU A 130 8.82 -15.96 -3.64
CA GLU A 130 8.48 -15.11 -2.50
C GLU A 130 7.83 -15.90 -1.37
N VAL A 131 6.83 -16.73 -1.68
CA VAL A 131 6.14 -17.56 -0.69
C VAL A 131 7.13 -18.50 0.01
N ILE A 132 7.98 -19.19 -0.74
CA ILE A 132 9.02 -20.09 -0.20
C ILE A 132 9.99 -19.30 0.68
N TYR A 133 10.42 -18.11 0.27
CA TYR A 133 11.29 -17.25 1.07
C TYR A 133 10.65 -16.82 2.40
N TYR A 134 9.38 -16.42 2.39
CA TYR A 134 8.66 -16.04 3.61
C TYR A 134 8.45 -17.23 4.55
N ILE A 135 8.21 -18.43 4.02
CA ILE A 135 8.02 -19.66 4.81
C ILE A 135 9.36 -20.21 5.34
N SER A 136 10.45 -20.08 4.59
CA SER A 136 11.76 -20.65 4.98
C SER A 136 12.52 -19.80 5.99
N ASN A 137 12.28 -18.48 6.03
CA ASN A 137 13.05 -17.58 6.88
C ASN A 137 12.40 -17.42 8.28
N PRO A 138 13.08 -17.83 9.37
CA PRO A 138 12.52 -17.84 10.73
C PRO A 138 12.14 -16.44 11.24
N TYR A 139 12.74 -15.38 10.70
CA TYR A 139 12.38 -14.00 11.04
C TYR A 139 10.90 -13.69 10.79
N TYR A 140 10.34 -14.18 9.68
CA TYR A 140 8.93 -13.92 9.36
C TYR A 140 7.98 -14.69 10.27
N TRP A 141 8.36 -15.89 10.70
CA TRP A 141 7.61 -16.64 11.72
C TRP A 141 7.61 -15.92 13.05
N ILE A 142 8.76 -15.45 13.53
CA ILE A 142 8.85 -14.68 14.77
C ILE A 142 7.97 -13.42 14.68
N LYS A 143 8.07 -12.68 13.57
CA LYS A 143 7.23 -11.51 13.32
C LYS A 143 5.73 -11.86 13.27
N PHE A 144 5.37 -12.98 12.66
CA PHE A 144 4.00 -13.47 12.58
C PHE A 144 3.44 -13.78 13.97
N PHE A 145 4.18 -14.52 14.80
CA PHE A 145 3.77 -14.82 16.17
C PHE A 145 3.70 -13.57 17.05
N LEU A 146 4.65 -12.64 16.91
CA LEU A 146 4.58 -11.35 17.61
C LEU A 146 3.33 -10.56 17.23
N ILE A 147 2.99 -10.54 15.93
CA ILE A 147 1.78 -9.86 15.45
C ILE A 147 0.53 -10.47 16.09
N ILE A 148 0.43 -11.80 16.12
CA ILE A 148 -0.67 -12.52 16.76
C ILE A 148 -0.73 -12.19 18.25
N PHE A 149 0.42 -12.29 18.93
CA PHE A 149 0.52 -12.04 20.37
C PHE A 149 0.03 -10.64 20.75
N PHE A 150 0.47 -9.60 20.03
CA PHE A 150 0.00 -8.25 20.31
C PHE A 150 -1.48 -8.06 19.96
N ASN A 151 -2.01 -8.75 18.94
CA ASN A 151 -3.44 -8.67 18.58
C ASN A 151 -4.37 -9.21 19.67
N LEU A 152 -3.87 -10.06 20.58
CA LEU A 152 -4.63 -10.56 21.74
C LEU A 152 -5.00 -9.46 22.74
N PHE A 153 -4.29 -8.31 22.72
CA PHE A 153 -4.55 -7.19 23.62
C PHE A 153 -5.37 -6.11 22.91
N PRO A 154 -6.71 -6.05 23.08
CA PRO A 154 -7.58 -5.17 22.30
C PRO A 154 -7.29 -3.68 22.50
N PHE A 155 -6.80 -3.28 23.68
CA PHE A 155 -6.53 -1.87 24.00
C PHE A 155 -5.17 -1.38 23.50
N PHE A 156 -4.09 -2.14 23.68
CA PHE A 156 -2.73 -1.68 23.33
C PHE A 156 -2.18 -2.31 22.05
N GLY A 157 -2.66 -3.51 21.72
CA GLY A 157 -2.25 -4.28 20.56
C GLY A 157 -2.32 -3.50 19.26
N PRO A 158 -3.48 -2.91 18.91
CA PRO A 158 -3.59 -2.12 17.68
C PRO A 158 -2.57 -1.00 17.58
N TYR A 159 -2.34 -0.23 18.66
CA TYR A 159 -1.37 0.87 18.65
C TYR A 159 0.08 0.40 18.48
N ILE A 160 0.46 -0.68 19.16
CA ILE A 160 1.80 -1.28 19.01
C ILE A 160 1.99 -1.78 17.58
N LEU A 161 0.98 -2.46 17.01
CA LEU A 161 1.04 -2.97 15.65
C LEU A 161 1.13 -1.85 14.60
N ILE A 162 0.40 -0.74 14.81
CA ILE A 162 0.54 0.46 13.97
C ILE A 162 1.98 0.97 14.03
N PHE A 163 2.54 1.11 15.23
CA PHE A 163 3.90 1.60 15.40
C PHE A 163 4.94 0.68 14.74
N LEU A 164 4.79 -0.64 14.85
CA LEU A 164 5.70 -1.60 14.24
C LEU A 164 5.59 -1.64 12.70
N ARG A 165 4.40 -1.39 12.14
CA ARG A 165 4.14 -1.43 10.70
C ARG A 165 4.34 -0.09 10.00
N SER A 166 4.30 1.01 10.75
CA SER A 166 4.37 2.37 10.22
C SER A 166 5.58 2.65 9.32
N PRO A 167 6.82 2.23 9.64
CA PRO A 167 7.96 2.60 8.81
C PRO A 167 7.86 1.93 7.43
N GLY A 168 7.34 0.70 7.40
CA GLY A 168 7.06 -0.02 6.16
C GLY A 168 5.97 0.66 5.34
N LYS A 169 4.87 1.12 5.98
CA LYS A 169 3.81 1.85 5.28
C LYS A 169 4.35 3.10 4.58
N ALA A 170 5.11 3.92 5.30
CA ALA A 170 5.70 5.14 4.74
C ALA A 170 6.71 4.83 3.63
N ARG A 171 7.53 3.77 3.80
CA ARG A 171 8.45 3.30 2.76
C ARG A 171 7.70 2.93 1.48
N ASN A 172 6.57 2.22 1.59
CA ASN A 172 5.76 1.82 0.43
C ASN A 172 5.15 3.05 -0.28
N LEU A 173 4.71 4.06 0.47
CA LEU A 173 4.21 5.31 -0.11
C LEU A 173 5.29 6.08 -0.90
N HIS A 174 6.58 5.83 -0.63
CA HIS A 174 7.73 6.40 -1.34
C HIS A 174 8.28 5.53 -2.48
N GLU A 175 7.68 4.38 -2.77
CA GLU A 175 8.15 3.48 -3.85
C GLU A 175 8.30 4.19 -5.19
N ARG A 176 7.34 5.07 -5.54
CA ARG A 176 7.42 5.84 -6.77
C ARG A 176 8.63 6.78 -6.79
N TYR A 177 8.94 7.44 -5.68
CA TYR A 177 10.12 8.29 -5.58
C TYR A 177 11.41 7.49 -5.75
N TYR A 178 11.53 6.32 -5.11
CA TYR A 178 12.68 5.44 -5.28
C TYR A 178 12.84 4.98 -6.73
N ALA A 179 11.73 4.66 -7.41
CA ALA A 179 11.75 4.28 -8.81
C ALA A 179 12.22 5.41 -9.73
N ILE A 180 11.82 6.67 -9.47
CA ILE A 180 12.26 7.86 -10.24
C ILE A 180 13.74 8.15 -10.00
N GLN A 181 14.25 7.89 -8.80
CA GLN A 181 15.67 8.03 -8.47
C GLN A 181 16.52 6.85 -8.92
N GLU A 182 15.89 5.80 -9.46
CA GLU A 182 16.55 4.55 -9.87
C GLU A 182 17.30 3.86 -8.72
N PHE A 183 16.79 4.00 -7.48
CA PHE A 183 17.40 3.38 -6.32
C PHE A 183 17.33 1.85 -6.40
N ASN A 184 18.47 1.19 -6.15
CA ASN A 184 18.50 -0.25 -5.96
C ASN A 184 18.04 -0.63 -4.52
N LYS A 185 17.99 -1.93 -4.20
CA LYS A 185 17.54 -2.40 -2.88
C LYS A 185 18.41 -1.89 -1.72
N GLU A 186 19.71 -1.72 -1.95
CA GLU A 186 20.67 -1.23 -0.96
C GLU A 186 20.56 0.27 -0.75
N ASP A 187 20.36 1.04 -1.83
CA ASP A 187 20.10 2.47 -1.79
C ASP A 187 18.82 2.77 -1.01
N ILE A 188 17.74 2.02 -1.28
CA ILE A 188 16.48 2.16 -0.55
C ILE A 188 16.71 1.85 0.94
N LYS A 189 17.44 0.78 1.26
CA LYS A 189 17.72 0.40 2.66
C LYS A 189 18.52 1.48 3.38
N THR A 190 19.55 2.01 2.74
CA THR A 190 20.43 3.05 3.29
C THR A 190 19.66 4.35 3.48
N PHE A 191 18.93 4.79 2.46
CA PHE A 191 18.10 6.00 2.52
C PHE A 191 16.98 5.90 3.56
N PHE A 192 16.31 4.75 3.64
CA PHE A 192 15.27 4.49 4.62
C PHE A 192 15.82 4.51 6.05
N ASN A 193 16.95 3.83 6.29
CA ASN A 193 17.57 3.79 7.61
C ASN A 193 18.04 5.17 8.08
N ALA A 194 18.60 5.98 7.18
CA ALA A 194 19.01 7.36 7.49
C ALA A 194 17.82 8.26 7.88
N ASN A 195 16.62 7.94 7.41
CA ASN A 195 15.41 8.75 7.62
C ASN A 195 14.34 8.02 8.47
N ARG A 196 14.72 6.97 9.20
CA ARG A 196 13.78 6.03 9.83
C ARG A 196 12.76 6.71 10.75
N ALA A 197 13.17 7.75 11.48
CA ALA A 197 12.26 8.51 12.35
C ALA A 197 11.14 9.22 11.57
N PHE A 198 11.45 9.83 10.43
CA PHE A 198 10.47 10.47 9.56
C PHE A 198 9.53 9.44 8.92
N TYR A 199 10.07 8.31 8.44
CA TYR A 199 9.24 7.22 7.93
C TYR A 199 8.32 6.64 9.02
N THR A 200 8.80 6.50 10.25
CA THR A 200 7.99 5.99 11.36
C THR A 200 6.86 6.96 11.69
N SER A 201 7.16 8.24 11.89
CA SER A 201 6.14 9.25 12.25
C SER A 201 5.10 9.44 11.14
N PHE A 202 5.53 9.58 9.88
CA PHE A 202 4.63 9.68 8.74
C PHE A 202 3.73 8.44 8.63
N GLY A 203 4.32 7.25 8.77
CA GLY A 203 3.59 5.99 8.70
C GLY A 203 2.58 5.81 9.84
N VAL A 204 2.87 6.31 11.05
CA VAL A 204 1.95 6.23 12.19
C VAL A 204 0.70 7.03 11.87
N VAL A 205 0.87 8.27 11.41
CA VAL A 205 -0.27 9.13 11.03
C VAL A 205 -1.03 8.50 9.86
N ALA A 206 -0.33 8.07 8.82
CA ALA A 206 -0.93 7.47 7.64
C ALA A 206 -1.79 6.23 7.98
N LEU A 207 -1.26 5.31 8.81
CA LEU A 207 -1.99 4.13 9.23
C LEU A 207 -3.17 4.46 10.15
N ASN A 208 -3.04 5.42 11.07
CA ASN A 208 -4.15 5.84 11.93
C ASN A 208 -5.31 6.42 11.11
N LEU A 209 -5.01 7.23 10.09
CA LEU A 209 -6.03 7.78 9.20
C LEU A 209 -6.71 6.67 8.35
N GLU A 210 -5.93 5.72 7.85
CA GLU A 210 -6.45 4.59 7.06
C GLU A 210 -7.24 3.55 7.86
N LEU A 211 -7.14 3.59 9.20
CA LEU A 211 -7.92 2.72 10.09
C LEU A 211 -9.36 3.16 10.24
N ILE A 212 -9.67 4.42 9.93
CA ILE A 212 -11.04 4.93 10.04
C ILE A 212 -11.91 4.19 9.02
N PRO A 213 -12.93 3.42 9.45
CA PRO A 213 -13.80 2.69 8.54
C PRO A 213 -14.47 3.63 7.54
N VAL A 214 -14.83 3.12 6.36
CA VAL A 214 -15.50 3.86 5.26
C VAL A 214 -14.62 4.92 4.58
N VAL A 215 -13.93 5.78 5.34
CA VAL A 215 -13.10 6.87 4.80
C VAL A 215 -11.62 6.53 4.71
N GLY A 216 -11.16 5.40 5.27
CA GLY A 216 -9.76 5.00 5.26
C GLY A 216 -9.15 4.95 3.85
N MET A 217 -9.94 4.58 2.83
CA MET A 217 -9.49 4.60 1.44
C MET A 217 -9.27 6.03 0.90
N PHE A 218 -10.08 7.00 1.31
CA PHE A 218 -9.84 8.40 1.02
C PHE A 218 -8.48 8.84 1.58
N PHE A 219 -8.16 8.40 2.80
CA PHE A 219 -6.87 8.70 3.41
C PHE A 219 -5.68 8.04 2.70
N THR A 220 -5.86 6.92 2.00
CA THR A 220 -4.83 6.38 1.09
C THR A 220 -4.43 7.41 0.03
N TYR A 221 -5.41 8.15 -0.53
CA TYR A 221 -5.15 9.22 -1.51
C TYR A 221 -4.47 10.43 -0.87
N THR A 222 -4.90 10.87 0.32
CA THR A 222 -4.24 11.98 1.00
C THR A 222 -2.82 11.62 1.43
N ASN A 223 -2.60 10.37 1.85
CA ASN A 223 -1.29 9.85 2.23
C ASN A 223 -0.33 9.83 1.04
N ILE A 224 -0.80 9.46 -0.16
CA ILE A 224 0.07 9.50 -1.36
C ILE A 224 0.39 10.94 -1.78
N VAL A 225 -0.53 11.90 -1.57
CA VAL A 225 -0.26 13.34 -1.77
C VAL A 225 0.76 13.85 -0.74
N GLY A 226 0.63 13.49 0.53
CA GLY A 226 1.61 13.84 1.56
C GLY A 226 3.00 13.29 1.26
N ALA A 227 3.07 12.03 0.81
CA ALA A 227 4.30 11.37 0.40
C ALA A 227 4.96 12.05 -0.82
N SER A 228 4.17 12.45 -1.83
CA SER A 228 4.71 13.15 -3.01
C SER A 228 5.17 14.57 -2.69
N LEU A 229 4.47 15.29 -1.80
CA LEU A 229 4.93 16.59 -1.30
C LEU A 229 6.23 16.44 -0.50
N TRP A 230 6.34 15.41 0.34
CA TRP A 230 7.57 15.12 1.06
C TRP A 230 8.73 14.81 0.09
N ALA A 231 8.49 13.98 -0.93
CA ALA A 231 9.47 13.73 -2.00
C ALA A 231 9.89 15.00 -2.76
N ALA A 232 8.94 15.88 -3.08
CA ALA A 232 9.25 17.17 -3.72
C ALA A 232 10.13 18.05 -2.80
N GLN A 233 9.85 18.08 -1.50
CA GLN A 233 10.65 18.83 -0.53
C GLN A 233 12.07 18.30 -0.42
N LEU A 234 12.25 16.96 -0.39
CA LEU A 234 13.58 16.33 -0.36
C LEU A 234 14.44 16.77 -1.55
N GLU A 235 13.85 16.91 -2.75
CA GLU A 235 14.57 17.39 -3.93
C GLU A 235 14.88 18.89 -3.90
N LYS A 236 13.99 19.72 -3.34
CA LYS A 236 14.29 21.15 -3.11
C LYS A 236 15.46 21.32 -2.15
N ASP A 237 15.47 20.57 -1.06
CA ASP A 237 16.55 20.61 -0.07
C ASP A 237 17.87 20.13 -0.69
N ARG A 238 17.81 19.09 -1.54
CA ARG A 238 18.97 18.59 -2.30
C ARG A 238 19.51 19.65 -3.26
N GLU A 239 18.65 20.30 -4.05
CA GLU A 239 19.09 21.35 -4.98
C GLU A 239 19.72 22.53 -4.23
N THR A 240 19.15 22.92 -3.09
CA THR A 240 19.68 23.99 -2.24
C THR A 240 21.07 23.64 -1.72
N LYS A 241 21.27 22.41 -1.24
CA LYS A 241 22.60 21.92 -0.81
C LYS A 241 23.62 21.92 -1.95
N ILE A 242 23.22 21.52 -3.16
CA ILE A 242 24.10 21.54 -4.34
C ILE A 242 24.55 22.97 -4.64
N LYS A 243 23.62 23.94 -4.65
CA LYS A 243 23.94 25.36 -4.89
C LYS A 243 24.89 25.91 -3.82
N LEU A 244 24.65 25.60 -2.55
CA LEU A 244 25.52 26.03 -1.45
C LEU A 244 26.94 25.46 -1.54
N ASN A 245 27.08 24.21 -1.99
CA ASN A 245 28.39 23.59 -2.18
C ASN A 245 29.14 24.14 -3.40
N GLN A 246 28.45 24.75 -4.37
CA GLN A 246 29.08 25.43 -5.51
C GLN A 246 29.57 26.85 -5.19
N LEU A 247 29.12 27.42 -4.07
CA LEU A 247 29.50 28.75 -3.60
C LEU A 247 30.67 28.73 -2.60
N LYS A 248 31.10 27.54 -2.17
CA LYS A 248 32.26 27.32 -1.30
C LYS A 248 33.44 26.85 -2.13
#